data_AF-L9W9K6-F1
#
_entry.id   AF-L9W9K6-F1
#
_cell.length_a   1.000
_cell.length_b   1.000
_cell.length_c   1.000
_cell.angle_alpha   90.00
_cell.angle_beta   90.00
_cell.angle_gamma   90.00
#
_symmetry.space_group_name_H-M   'P 1'
#
loop_
_entity.id
_entity.type
_entity.pdbx_description
1 polymer ?
#
loop_
_entity_poly.entity_id
_entity_poly.type
_entity_poly.pdbx_seq_one_letter_code
_entity_poly.pdbx_strand_id
1 'polypeptide(L)'
;MLTAATGPVARRLFSLPVLSIGMTDHRPIGVALENRLMSHGIYVLDVQRLSNAGGSETDPDDLPDGTGFTLEYETVSDSPGIDTDEVGAVVRTLLDIANEREWTPGRLEVTSLTTEGDVRGHWHVKREWFDALGLEYDDLEFSQRVLETRRTDVATDSRSH
;
A
#
# COMPACT_ATOMS: atom_id res chain seq x y z
N MET A 1 9.09 -3.55 -55.26
CA MET A 1 9.30 -4.64 -54.31
C MET A 1 9.54 -4.04 -52.94
N LEU A 2 8.70 -4.42 -51.97
CA LEU A 2 8.71 -3.98 -50.57
C LEU A 2 9.65 -4.92 -49.79
N THR A 3 10.56 -4.39 -48.96
CA THR A 3 11.24 -5.17 -47.90
C THR A 3 11.29 -4.33 -46.63
N ALA A 4 10.87 -4.96 -45.54
CA ALA A 4 10.62 -4.44 -44.21
C ALA A 4 11.93 -4.23 -43.41
N ALA A 5 12.00 -3.16 -42.60
CA ALA A 5 11.90 -3.16 -41.13
C ALA A 5 13.17 -3.59 -40.38
N THR A 6 13.69 -2.68 -39.55
CA THR A 6 14.13 -2.91 -38.15
C THR A 6 14.36 -1.53 -37.53
N GLY A 7 13.51 -1.12 -36.59
CA GLY A 7 13.69 0.10 -35.80
C GLY A 7 14.35 -0.20 -34.45
N PRO A 8 15.20 0.68 -33.90
CA PRO A 8 15.62 0.58 -32.51
C PRO A 8 14.68 1.34 -31.57
N VAL A 9 14.47 0.70 -30.42
CA VAL A 9 13.57 1.01 -29.31
C VAL A 9 13.95 2.35 -28.65
N ALA A 10 13.00 3.28 -28.59
CA ALA A 10 13.15 4.56 -27.91
C ALA A 10 13.19 4.35 -26.38
N ARG A 11 14.35 4.62 -25.77
CA ARG A 11 14.49 4.76 -24.32
C ARG A 11 13.71 5.99 -23.88
N ARG A 12 12.57 5.80 -23.21
CA ARG A 12 11.84 6.89 -22.56
C ARG A 12 12.64 7.36 -21.36
N LEU A 13 13.34 8.48 -21.53
CA LEU A 13 13.85 9.31 -20.45
C LEU A 13 12.63 9.90 -19.71
N PHE A 14 12.37 9.42 -18.50
CA PHE A 14 11.44 10.06 -17.58
C PHE A 14 12.02 11.41 -17.16
N SER A 15 11.47 12.48 -17.74
CA SER A 15 11.71 13.86 -17.35
C SER A 15 10.76 14.18 -16.19
N LEU A 16 11.28 14.28 -14.97
CA LEU A 16 10.53 14.80 -13.83
C LEU A 16 10.74 16.32 -13.74
N PRO A 17 9.67 17.15 -13.71
CA PRO A 17 9.82 18.55 -13.37
C PRO A 17 9.99 18.68 -11.85
N VAL A 18 11.09 19.29 -11.42
CA VAL A 18 11.24 19.83 -10.07
C VAL A 18 10.31 21.04 -9.94
N LEU A 19 9.30 20.96 -9.07
CA LEU A 19 8.43 22.09 -8.77
C LEU A 19 8.62 22.58 -7.34
N SER A 20 8.60 23.90 -7.25
CA SER A 20 8.86 24.80 -6.13
C SER A 20 8.40 24.41 -4.72
N ILE A 21 9.24 24.82 -3.78
CA ILE A 21 9.05 24.94 -2.34
C ILE A 21 7.95 25.96 -2.02
N GLY A 22 6.94 25.50 -1.27
CA GLY A 22 5.98 26.29 -0.52
C GLY A 22 4.68 25.51 -0.29
N MET A 23 4.27 25.36 0.98
CA MET A 23 2.96 24.84 1.46
C MET A 23 2.82 23.31 1.55
N THR A 24 3.09 22.80 2.76
CA THR A 24 2.82 21.45 3.28
C THR A 24 3.33 20.30 2.39
N ASP A 25 4.32 19.56 2.87
CA ASP A 25 4.97 18.42 2.18
C ASP A 25 3.97 17.25 2.01
N HIS A 26 2.94 17.44 1.17
CA HIS A 26 2.01 16.42 0.72
C HIS A 26 2.74 15.62 -0.34
N ARG A 27 3.66 14.76 0.08
CA ARG A 27 4.25 13.77 -0.82
C ARG A 27 3.14 12.90 -1.38
N PRO A 28 3.29 12.27 -2.54
CA PRO A 28 2.39 11.19 -2.93
C PRO A 28 2.26 10.16 -1.80
N ILE A 29 1.05 9.66 -1.54
CA ILE A 29 0.78 8.73 -0.42
C ILE A 29 1.74 7.55 -0.38
N GLY A 30 2.13 7.00 -1.53
CA GLY A 30 3.12 5.92 -1.62
C GLY A 30 4.48 6.31 -1.03
N VAL A 31 4.96 7.53 -1.33
CA VAL A 31 6.22 8.05 -0.79
C VAL A 31 6.11 8.32 0.72
N ALA A 32 4.95 8.79 1.20
CA ALA A 32 4.74 8.99 2.63
C ALA A 32 4.73 7.67 3.41
N LEU A 33 4.05 6.65 2.88
CA LEU A 33 4.04 5.29 3.42
C LEU A 33 5.46 4.70 3.44
N GLU A 34 6.16 4.74 2.31
CA GLU A 34 7.53 4.24 2.17
C GLU A 34 8.46 4.83 3.23
N ASN A 35 8.53 6.16 3.32
CA ASN A 35 9.44 6.84 4.25
C ASN A 35 9.22 6.46 5.72
N ARG A 36 7.97 6.20 6.12
CA ARG A 36 7.61 5.86 7.50
C ARG A 36 7.81 4.37 7.77
N LEU A 37 7.41 3.52 6.83
CA LEU A 37 7.48 2.06 6.96
C LEU A 37 8.89 1.50 6.89
N MET A 38 9.83 2.19 6.23
CA MET A 38 11.24 1.80 6.24
C MET A 38 11.80 1.64 7.66
N SER A 39 11.38 2.47 8.61
CA SER A 39 11.81 2.37 10.02
C SER A 39 11.30 1.11 10.73
N HIS A 40 10.30 0.44 10.16
CA HIS A 40 9.73 -0.82 10.62
C HIS A 40 10.28 -2.03 9.85
N GLY A 41 11.27 -1.85 8.97
CA GLY A 41 11.79 -2.93 8.13
C GLY A 41 10.78 -3.41 7.08
N ILE A 42 9.88 -2.52 6.66
CA ILE A 42 8.89 -2.73 5.61
C ILE A 42 9.23 -1.78 4.46
N TYR A 43 9.47 -2.32 3.26
CA TYR A 43 9.80 -1.54 2.08
C TYR A 43 8.66 -1.61 1.08
N VAL A 44 8.08 -0.45 0.79
CA VAL A 44 6.95 -0.34 -0.14
C VAL A 44 7.46 -0.51 -1.57
N LEU A 45 6.88 -1.46 -2.30
CA LEU A 45 7.22 -1.75 -3.69
C LEU A 45 6.26 -1.07 -4.67
N ASP A 46 4.97 -1.10 -4.35
CA ASP A 46 3.93 -0.51 -5.20
C ASP A 46 2.74 -0.02 -4.37
N VAL A 47 2.16 1.10 -4.81
CA VAL A 47 0.92 1.66 -4.25
C VAL A 47 0.06 2.17 -5.39
N GLN A 48 -1.13 1.57 -5.54
CA GLN A 48 -2.08 1.99 -6.56
C GLN A 48 -3.41 2.35 -5.93
N ARG A 49 -4.02 3.44 -6.40
CA ARG A 49 -5.39 3.81 -6.02
C ARG A 49 -6.34 2.77 -6.59
N LEU A 50 -7.18 2.18 -5.74
CA LEU A 50 -8.35 1.42 -6.19
C LEU A 50 -9.32 2.41 -6.81
N SER A 51 -9.43 2.41 -8.13
CA SER A 51 -10.31 3.29 -8.88
C SER A 51 -11.78 2.94 -8.60
N ASN A 52 -12.32 3.46 -7.49
CA ASN A 52 -13.75 3.46 -7.25
C ASN A 52 -14.30 4.79 -7.77
N ALA A 53 -14.91 4.71 -8.96
CA ALA A 53 -15.68 5.73 -9.67
C ALA A 53 -15.82 7.11 -8.99
N GLY A 54 -15.24 8.15 -9.60
CA GLY A 54 -15.72 9.54 -9.43
C GLY A 54 -14.69 10.62 -9.09
N GLY A 55 -13.42 10.28 -8.87
CA GLY A 55 -12.38 11.29 -8.62
C GLY A 55 -12.02 12.09 -9.88
N SER A 56 -12.04 13.41 -9.79
CA SER A 56 -11.50 14.28 -10.84
C SER A 56 -10.01 13.99 -10.99
N GLU A 57 -9.51 13.79 -12.21
CA GLU A 57 -8.09 13.49 -12.55
C GLU A 57 -7.15 14.69 -12.29
N THR A 58 -7.49 15.58 -11.36
CA THR A 58 -6.96 16.94 -11.36
C THR A 58 -5.86 17.19 -10.34
N ASP A 59 -5.70 16.34 -9.31
CA ASP A 59 -4.56 16.43 -8.38
C ASP A 59 -4.21 15.07 -7.73
N PRO A 60 -2.98 14.53 -7.90
CA PRO A 60 -2.53 13.29 -7.25
C PRO A 60 -2.34 13.42 -5.73
N ASP A 61 -2.43 14.62 -5.16
CA ASP A 61 -2.41 14.84 -3.72
C ASP A 61 -3.82 15.06 -3.13
N ASP A 62 -4.82 15.32 -3.97
CA ASP A 62 -6.23 15.33 -3.57
C ASP A 62 -6.73 13.88 -3.43
N LEU A 63 -7.05 13.51 -2.19
CA LEU A 63 -7.50 12.18 -1.79
C LEU A 63 -8.94 12.29 -1.25
N PRO A 64 -9.96 12.02 -2.07
CA PRO A 64 -11.33 12.04 -1.59
C PRO A 64 -11.56 10.95 -0.53
N ASP A 65 -12.53 11.21 0.36
CA ASP A 65 -12.85 10.30 1.45
C ASP A 65 -13.21 8.88 0.98
N GLY A 66 -12.54 7.95 1.62
CA GLY A 66 -12.52 6.53 1.38
C GLY A 66 -11.96 6.14 0.00
N THR A 67 -10.98 6.89 -0.48
CA THR A 67 -10.04 6.42 -1.52
C THR A 67 -9.39 5.13 -1.06
N GLY A 68 -9.58 4.06 -1.83
CA GLY A 68 -8.96 2.76 -1.53
C GLY A 68 -7.60 2.61 -2.20
N PHE A 69 -6.79 1.67 -1.71
CA PHE A 69 -5.47 1.36 -2.25
C PHE A 69 -5.20 -0.14 -2.33
N THR A 70 -4.39 -0.52 -3.31
CA THR A 70 -3.57 -1.73 -3.25
C THR A 70 -2.16 -1.34 -2.80
N LEU A 71 -1.60 -2.10 -1.88
CA LEU A 71 -0.26 -1.92 -1.35
C LEU A 71 0.52 -3.23 -1.50
N GLU A 72 1.70 -3.14 -2.10
CA GLU A 72 2.67 -4.22 -2.14
C GLU A 72 3.92 -3.80 -1.36
N TYR A 73 4.39 -4.65 -0.46
CA TYR A 73 5.64 -4.41 0.26
C TYR A 73 6.43 -5.69 0.48
N GLU A 74 7.73 -5.54 0.62
CA GLU A 74 8.61 -6.57 1.18
C GLU A 74 8.91 -6.26 2.66
N THR A 75 9.22 -7.29 3.44
CA THR A 75 9.66 -7.12 4.82
C THR A 75 10.87 -7.98 5.15
N VAL A 76 11.71 -7.48 6.06
CA VAL A 76 12.87 -8.21 6.61
C VAL A 76 12.50 -9.22 7.70
N SER A 77 11.21 -9.38 8.01
CA SER A 77 10.76 -10.39 8.97
C SER A 77 11.12 -11.80 8.49
N ASP A 78 11.74 -12.59 9.36
CA ASP A 78 12.02 -14.01 9.14
C ASP A 78 10.77 -14.90 9.35
N SER A 79 9.63 -14.32 9.75
CA SER A 79 8.39 -15.09 9.98
C SER A 79 7.85 -15.63 8.65
N PRO A 80 7.37 -16.88 8.61
CA PRO A 80 6.80 -17.46 7.39
C PRO A 80 5.46 -16.82 7.00
N GLY A 81 4.81 -16.04 7.88
CA GLY A 81 3.51 -15.42 7.61
C GLY A 81 3.45 -13.96 8.06
N ILE A 82 2.30 -13.33 7.82
CA ILE A 82 2.09 -11.92 8.15
C ILE A 82 1.88 -11.76 9.66
N ASP A 83 2.81 -11.08 10.33
CA ASP A 83 2.77 -10.90 11.78
C ASP A 83 1.84 -9.76 12.20
N THR A 84 1.45 -9.74 13.47
CA THR A 84 0.57 -8.70 14.02
C THR A 84 1.23 -7.31 14.01
N ASP A 85 2.53 -7.25 14.32
CA ASP A 85 3.28 -5.99 14.35
C ASP A 85 3.43 -5.37 12.96
N GLU A 86 3.60 -6.22 11.93
CA GLU A 86 3.68 -5.82 10.52
C GLU A 86 2.37 -5.15 10.09
N VAL A 87 1.23 -5.80 10.33
CA VAL A 87 -0.10 -5.22 10.03
C VAL A 87 -0.33 -3.94 10.81
N GLY A 88 -0.02 -3.96 12.10
CA GLY A 88 -0.20 -2.80 12.99
C GLY A 88 0.61 -1.60 12.53
N ALA A 89 1.86 -1.80 12.09
CA ALA A 89 2.71 -0.74 11.56
C ALA A 89 2.12 -0.11 10.30
N VAL A 90 1.66 -0.93 9.34
CA VAL A 90 1.06 -0.44 8.08
C VAL A 90 -0.22 0.34 8.35
N VAL A 91 -1.13 -0.22 9.15
CA VAL A 91 -2.41 0.39 9.50
C VAL A 91 -2.21 1.71 10.24
N ARG A 92 -1.39 1.71 11.30
CA ARG A 92 -1.11 2.93 12.08
C ARG A 92 -0.50 4.00 11.20
N THR A 93 0.49 3.65 10.37
CA THR A 93 1.13 4.60 9.46
C THR A 93 0.13 5.22 8.50
N LEU A 94 -0.76 4.41 7.91
CA LEU A 94 -1.80 4.92 7.01
C LEU A 94 -2.75 5.88 7.74
N LEU A 95 -3.20 5.53 8.94
CA LEU A 95 -4.08 6.39 9.75
C LEU A 95 -3.38 7.69 10.16
N ASP A 96 -2.10 7.64 10.52
CA ASP A 96 -1.32 8.84 10.87
C ASP A 96 -1.20 9.78 9.68
N ILE A 97 -0.88 9.25 8.49
CA ILE A 97 -0.84 10.05 7.25
C ILE A 97 -2.23 10.61 6.94
N ALA A 98 -3.28 9.81 7.17
CA ALA A 98 -4.64 10.22 6.88
C ALA A 98 -5.13 11.35 7.77
N ASN A 99 -4.84 11.26 9.07
CA ASN A 99 -5.12 12.31 10.03
C ASN A 99 -4.36 13.61 9.71
N GLU A 100 -3.09 13.53 9.30
CA GLU A 100 -2.31 14.70 8.89
C GLU A 100 -2.85 15.41 7.65
N ARG A 101 -3.52 14.66 6.77
CA ARG A 101 -4.09 15.16 5.51
C ARG A 101 -5.60 15.34 5.54
N GLU A 102 -6.19 15.16 6.72
CA GLU A 102 -7.63 15.35 6.97
C GLU A 102 -8.53 14.55 6.00
N TRP A 103 -8.16 13.30 5.69
CA TRP A 103 -8.95 12.41 4.84
C TRP A 103 -9.20 11.05 5.51
N THR A 104 -10.26 10.36 5.11
CA THR A 104 -10.62 9.04 5.63
C THR A 104 -10.19 7.93 4.67
N PRO A 105 -9.42 6.92 5.10
CA PRO A 105 -9.02 5.81 4.22
C PRO A 105 -10.17 4.93 3.72
N GLY A 106 -10.03 4.45 2.48
CA GLY A 106 -10.96 3.50 1.87
C GLY A 106 -10.53 2.05 2.07
N ARG A 107 -10.99 1.17 1.17
CA ARG A 107 -10.54 -0.24 1.16
C ARG A 107 -9.01 -0.30 0.98
N LEU A 108 -8.33 -1.09 1.80
CA LEU A 108 -6.91 -1.37 1.67
C LEU A 108 -6.73 -2.86 1.34
N GLU A 109 -6.07 -3.18 0.24
CA GLU A 109 -5.69 -4.55 -0.13
C GLU A 109 -4.18 -4.65 -0.12
N VAL A 110 -3.64 -5.66 0.56
CA VAL A 110 -2.20 -5.73 0.82
C VAL A 110 -1.63 -7.08 0.45
N THR A 111 -0.49 -7.05 -0.23
CA THR A 111 0.37 -8.20 -0.51
C THR A 111 1.71 -8.03 0.21
N SER A 112 2.09 -9.01 1.02
CA SER A 112 3.35 -9.06 1.75
C SER A 112 4.30 -10.05 1.07
N LEU A 113 5.53 -9.62 0.80
CA LEU A 113 6.57 -10.41 0.15
C LEU A 113 7.78 -10.64 1.06
N THR A 114 8.54 -11.69 0.79
CA THR A 114 9.90 -11.86 1.29
C THR A 114 10.84 -10.89 0.57
N THR A 115 12.04 -10.68 1.12
CA THR A 115 13.12 -9.94 0.45
C THR A 115 13.67 -10.63 -0.81
N GLU A 116 13.26 -11.88 -1.04
CA GLU A 116 13.56 -12.64 -2.27
C GLU A 116 12.47 -12.47 -3.35
N GLY A 117 11.37 -11.78 -3.01
CA GLY A 117 10.24 -11.52 -3.92
C GLY A 117 9.16 -12.61 -3.91
N ASP A 118 9.18 -13.54 -2.95
CA ASP A 118 8.13 -14.55 -2.80
C ASP A 118 6.95 -14.00 -2.00
N VAL A 119 5.73 -14.33 -2.40
CA VAL A 119 4.52 -13.90 -1.67
C VAL A 119 4.41 -14.67 -0.35
N ARG A 120 4.43 -13.94 0.77
CA ARG A 120 4.18 -14.46 2.13
C ARG A 120 2.68 -14.59 2.38
N GLY A 121 1.89 -13.67 1.85
CA GLY A 121 0.44 -13.68 1.99
C GLY A 121 -0.23 -12.36 1.64
N HIS A 122 -1.53 -12.33 1.95
CA HIS A 122 -2.40 -11.19 1.69
C HIS A 122 -3.24 -10.86 2.92
N TRP A 123 -3.61 -9.58 3.07
CA TRP A 123 -4.56 -9.12 4.07
C TRP A 123 -5.27 -7.87 3.57
N HIS A 124 -6.37 -7.49 4.24
CA HIS A 124 -7.12 -6.32 3.81
C HIS A 124 -7.82 -5.60 4.95
N VAL A 125 -8.20 -4.36 4.67
CA VAL A 125 -9.11 -3.55 5.49
C VAL A 125 -10.28 -3.12 4.62
N LYS A 126 -11.49 -3.31 5.11
CA LYS A 126 -12.68 -2.84 4.41
C LYS A 126 -12.91 -1.35 4.68
N ARG A 127 -13.46 -0.64 3.69
CA ARG A 127 -13.84 0.77 3.84
C ARG A 127 -14.76 0.97 5.06
N GLU A 128 -15.77 0.13 5.20
CA GLU A 128 -16.74 0.21 6.30
C GLU A 128 -16.10 0.11 7.70
N TRP A 129 -14.89 -0.44 7.82
CA TRP A 129 -14.20 -0.52 9.10
C TRP A 129 -13.47 0.77 9.44
N PHE A 130 -12.91 1.46 8.45
CA PHE A 130 -12.39 2.81 8.64
C PHE A 130 -13.50 3.79 8.98
N ASP A 131 -14.63 3.72 8.26
CA ASP A 131 -15.80 4.58 8.51
C ASP A 131 -16.38 4.37 9.93
N ALA A 132 -16.23 3.17 10.50
CA ALA A 132 -16.74 2.79 11.82
C ALA A 132 -15.75 3.03 12.98
N LEU A 133 -14.48 3.33 12.71
CA LEU A 133 -13.44 3.49 13.72
C LEU A 133 -13.70 4.75 14.57
N GLY A 134 -13.77 4.59 15.89
CA GLY A 134 -14.10 5.66 16.84
C GLY A 134 -15.60 6.00 16.93
N LEU A 135 -16.44 5.34 16.12
CA LEU A 135 -17.90 5.46 16.17
C LEU A 135 -18.56 4.18 16.70
N GLU A 136 -18.30 3.05 16.03
CA GLU A 136 -18.84 1.73 16.37
C GLU A 136 -17.78 0.77 16.88
N TYR A 137 -16.53 0.92 16.45
CA TYR A 137 -15.40 0.09 16.90
C TYR A 137 -14.36 0.92 17.64
N ASP A 138 -13.81 0.34 18.71
CA ASP A 138 -12.56 0.82 19.27
C ASP A 138 -11.33 0.31 18.48
N ASP A 139 -10.14 0.83 18.81
CA ASP A 139 -8.88 0.46 18.15
C ASP A 139 -8.60 -1.05 18.24
N LEU A 140 -9.00 -1.70 19.34
CA LEU A 140 -8.76 -3.11 19.59
C LEU A 140 -9.66 -3.98 18.69
N GLU A 141 -10.95 -3.68 18.64
CA GLU A 141 -11.92 -4.36 17.78
C GLU A 141 -11.58 -4.19 16.30
N PHE A 142 -11.21 -2.97 15.91
CA PHE A 142 -10.72 -2.70 14.56
C PHE A 142 -9.48 -3.54 14.22
N SER A 143 -8.48 -3.54 15.11
CA SER A 143 -7.25 -4.31 14.90
C SER A 143 -7.51 -5.81 14.77
N GLN A 144 -8.38 -6.37 15.63
CA GLN A 144 -8.75 -7.79 15.57
C GLN A 144 -9.38 -8.14 14.23
N ARG A 145 -10.34 -7.35 13.75
CA ARG A 145 -10.99 -7.55 12.45
C ARG A 145 -10.00 -7.56 11.29
N VAL A 146 -9.02 -6.64 11.30
CA VAL A 146 -7.98 -6.59 10.26
C VAL A 146 -7.10 -7.85 10.32
N LEU A 147 -6.66 -8.25 11.51
CA LEU A 147 -5.79 -9.40 11.69
C LEU A 147 -6.45 -10.73 11.27
N GLU A 148 -7.77 -10.84 11.38
CA GLU A 148 -8.55 -12.00 10.91
C GLU A 148 -8.58 -12.14 9.39
N THR A 149 -8.25 -11.07 8.64
CA THR A 149 -8.24 -11.12 7.17
C THR A 149 -6.98 -11.75 6.58
N ARG A 150 -5.93 -11.91 7.38
CA ARG A 150 -4.63 -12.41 6.92
C ARG A 150 -4.78 -13.82 6.36
N ARG A 151 -4.22 -14.01 5.17
CA ARG A 151 -4.09 -15.30 4.51
C ARG A 151 -2.65 -15.49 4.11
N THR A 152 -2.06 -16.57 4.61
CA THR A 152 -0.69 -16.94 4.27
C THR A 152 -0.69 -17.73 2.98
N ASP A 153 0.14 -17.34 2.02
CA ASP A 153 0.29 -18.03 0.73
C ASP A 153 1.48 -18.98 0.72
N VAL A 154 2.09 -19.24 1.89
CA VAL A 154 3.15 -20.23 2.05
C VAL A 154 2.69 -21.52 1.39
N ALA A 155 3.27 -21.79 0.22
CA ALA A 155 3.24 -23.09 -0.40
C ALA A 155 3.64 -24.04 0.71
N THR A 156 2.72 -24.90 1.11
CA THR A 156 2.99 -25.92 2.11
C THR A 156 4.09 -26.78 1.50
N ASP A 157 5.36 -26.44 1.78
CA ASP A 157 6.51 -27.26 1.44
C ASP A 157 6.28 -28.51 2.29
N SER A 158 5.61 -29.47 1.65
CA SER A 158 5.40 -30.82 2.14
C SER A 158 6.78 -31.46 2.09
N ARG A 159 7.66 -31.00 2.99
CA ARG A 159 9.00 -31.50 3.10
C ARG A 159 8.89 -32.83 3.82
N SER A 160 8.71 -33.83 2.96
CA SER A 160 8.86 -35.26 3.19
C SER A 160 9.83 -35.55 4.34
N HIS A 161 9.34 -36.31 5.32
CA HIS A 161 10.18 -37.16 6.17
C HIS A 161 9.59 -38.57 6.17
#